data_AF-B2TNW5-F1
#
_entry.id   AF-B2TNW5-F1
#
_cell.length_a   1.000
_cell.length_b   1.000
_cell.length_c   1.000
_cell.angle_alpha   90.00
_cell.angle_beta   90.00
_cell.angle_gamma   90.00
#
_symmetry.space_group_name_H-M   'P 1'
#
loop_
_entity.id
_entity.type
_entity.pdbx_description
1 polymer ?
#
loop_
_entity_poly.entity_id
_entity_poly.type
_entity_poly.pdbx_seq_one_letter_code
_entity_poly.pdbx_strand_id
1 'polypeptide(L)' 'MAKSKQCVCKATALVCIKYDKTSYKPGEEFLIREDDVNELKEKGYASVEILENDDKKGEGQEGE' A
#
# COMPACT_ATOMS: atom_id res chain seq x y z
N MET A 1 -2.88 19.30 -20.58
CA MET A 1 -2.27 17.99 -20.31
C MET A 1 -2.49 17.68 -18.83
N ALA A 2 -3.52 16.91 -18.51
CA ALA A 2 -3.87 16.63 -17.12
C ALA A 2 -2.83 15.68 -16.51
N LYS A 3 -1.99 16.19 -15.61
CA LYS A 3 -1.19 15.36 -14.71
C LYS A 3 -2.17 14.74 -13.72
N SER A 4 -2.65 13.54 -14.03
CA SER A 4 -3.39 12.72 -13.08
C SER A 4 -2.50 12.53 -11.86
N LYS A 5 -2.81 13.23 -10.76
CA LYS A 5 -2.24 12.96 -9.44
C LYS A 5 -2.73 11.57 -9.04
N GLN A 6 -2.05 10.53 -9.53
CA GLN A 6 -2.25 9.19 -9.03
C GLN A 6 -1.67 9.17 -7.61
N CYS A 7 -2.55 9.04 -6.62
CA CYS A 7 -2.14 8.73 -5.26
C CYS A 7 -1.45 7.37 -5.30
N VAL A 8 -0.15 7.36 -5.01
CA VAL A 8 0.66 6.14 -4.95
C VAL A 8 1.09 5.92 -3.50
N CYS A 9 0.81 4.74 -2.98
CA CYS A 9 1.25 4.32 -1.66
C CYS A 9 2.55 3.49 -1.79
N LYS A 10 3.35 3.48 -0.72
CA LYS A 10 4.54 2.63 -0.65
C LYS A 10 4.13 1.28 -0.10
N ALA A 11 4.43 0.20 -0.81
CA ALA A 11 4.14 -1.15 -0.37
C ALA A 11 5.43 -1.96 -0.29
N THR A 12 5.55 -2.77 0.75
CA THR A 12 6.64 -3.73 0.94
C THR A 12 6.09 -5.13 0.75
N ALA A 13 6.59 -5.85 -0.24
CA ALA A 13 6.14 -7.20 -0.52
C ALA A 13 6.41 -8.11 0.69
N LEU A 14 5.40 -8.85 1.16
CA LEU A 14 5.55 -9.85 2.22
C LEU A 14 5.75 -11.26 1.65
N VAL A 15 5.33 -11.44 0.40
CA VAL A 15 5.51 -12.66 -0.39
C VAL A 15 5.99 -12.30 -1.79
N CYS A 16 6.41 -13.31 -2.57
CA CYS A 16 6.68 -13.10 -3.99
C CYS A 16 5.38 -12.69 -4.69
N ILE A 17 5.30 -11.43 -5.08
CA ILE A 17 4.13 -10.84 -5.75
C ILE A 17 4.51 -10.36 -7.14
N LYS A 18 3.64 -10.61 -8.12
CA LYS A 18 3.74 -10.01 -9.44
C LYS A 18 2.74 -8.87 -9.54
N TYR A 19 3.24 -7.65 -9.64
CA TYR A 19 2.42 -6.45 -9.84
C TYR A 19 2.79 -5.78 -11.15
N ASP A 20 1.77 -5.45 -11.95
CA ASP A 20 1.86 -4.98 -13.34
C ASP A 20 2.64 -5.96 -14.26
N LYS A 21 3.97 -5.80 -14.33
CA LYS A 21 4.89 -6.66 -15.11
C LYS A 21 6.15 -7.04 -14.34
N THR A 22 6.25 -6.59 -13.09
CA THR A 22 7.43 -6.79 -12.25
C THR A 22 7.10 -7.75 -11.13
N SER A 23 7.99 -8.71 -10.90
CA SER A 23 7.94 -9.59 -9.74
C SER A 23 8.78 -9.00 -8.61
N TYR A 24 8.14 -8.72 -7.48
CA TYR A 24 8.77 -8.28 -6.25
C TYR A 24 8.93 -9.45 -5.30
N LYS A 25 10.11 -9.53 -4.69
CA LYS A 25 10.42 -10.54 -3.67
C LYS A 25 9.97 -10.05 -2.30
N PRO A 26 9.72 -10.95 -1.34
CA PRO A 26 9.47 -10.55 0.04
C PRO A 26 10.62 -9.66 0.55
N GLY A 27 10.28 -8.50 1.10
CA GLY A 27 11.21 -7.45 1.55
C GLY A 27 11.49 -6.35 0.52
N GLU A 28 11.07 -6.50 -0.73
CA GLU A 28 11.21 -5.45 -1.76
C GLU A 28 10.12 -4.40 -1.61
N GLU A 29 10.51 -3.13 -1.75
CA GLU A 29 9.61 -1.99 -1.70
C GLU A 29 9.20 -1.58 -3.12
N PHE A 30 7.91 -1.33 -3.32
CA PHE A 30 7.35 -0.95 -4.60
C PHE A 30 6.21 0.06 -4.43
N LEU A 31 5.95 0.81 -5.50
CA LEU A 31 4.86 1.78 -5.53
C LEU A 31 3.61 1.13 -6.07
N ILE A 32 2.51 1.34 -5.37
CA ILE A 32 1.22 0.80 -5.73
C ILE A 32 0.14 1.87 -5.71
N ARG A 33 -0.89 1.70 -6.55
CA ARG A 33 -2.07 2.56 -6.56
C ARG A 33 -2.94 2.27 -5.34
N GLU A 34 -3.50 3.32 -4.76
CA GLU A 34 -4.43 3.24 -3.63
C GLU A 34 -5.60 2.27 -3.88
N ASP A 35 -6.06 2.17 -5.13
CA ASP A 35 -7.13 1.24 -5.54
C ASP A 35 -6.76 -0.23 -5.30
N ASP A 36 -5.50 -0.59 -5.55
CA ASP A 36 -4.98 -1.95 -5.38
C ASP A 36 -4.47 -2.21 -3.95
N VAL A 37 -4.17 -1.16 -3.17
CA VAL A 37 -3.64 -1.26 -1.81
C VAL A 37 -4.53 -2.09 -0.92
N ASN A 38 -5.84 -1.84 -0.97
CA ASN A 38 -6.79 -2.49 -0.08
C ASN A 38 -6.78 -4.01 -0.31
N GLU A 39 -6.82 -4.44 -1.57
CA GLU A 39 -6.75 -5.87 -1.91
C GLU A 39 -5.47 -6.52 -1.37
N LEU A 40 -4.32 -5.86 -1.51
CA LEU A 40 -3.03 -6.44 -1.14
C LEU A 40 -2.78 -6.45 0.35
N LYS A 41 -3.29 -5.44 1.04
CA LYS A 41 -3.27 -5.35 2.50
C LYS A 41 -4.22 -6.37 3.10
N GLU A 42 -5.47 -6.48 2.61
CA GLU A 42 -6.46 -7.44 3.09
C GLU A 42 -6.04 -8.89 2.85
N LYS A 43 -5.43 -9.17 1.70
CA LYS A 43 -4.92 -10.52 1.38
C LYS A 43 -3.55 -10.81 2.02
N GLY A 44 -2.91 -9.84 2.68
CA GLY A 44 -1.62 -10.01 3.35
C GLY A 44 -0.45 -10.24 2.39
N TYR A 45 -0.56 -9.79 1.14
CA TYR A 45 0.49 -9.96 0.13
C TYR A 45 1.60 -8.90 0.24
N ALA A 46 1.24 -7.70 0.72
CA ALA A 46 2.19 -6.61 0.92
C ALA A 46 1.79 -5.77 2.15
N SER A 47 2.80 -5.27 2.86
CA SER A 47 2.64 -4.28 3.92
C SER A 47 2.62 -2.91 3.29
N VAL A 48 1.46 -2.25 3.29
CA VAL A 48 1.32 -0.93 2.69
C VAL A 48 1.47 0.16 3.74
N GLU A 49 2.41 1.06 3.50
CA GLU A 49 2.57 2.31 4.21
C GLU A 49 1.87 3.40 3.39
N ILE A 50 0.71 3.84 3.89
CA ILE A 50 0.01 4.99 3.33
C ILE A 50 0.84 6.21 3.69
N LEU A 51 1.46 6.83 2.69
CA LEU A 51 2.12 8.13 2.80
C LEU A 51 1.05 9.22 2.90
N GLU A 52 0.23 9.16 3.95
CA GLU A 52 -0.73 10.21 4.25
C GLU A 52 0.03 11.51 4.54
N ASN A 53 -0.37 12.61 3.89
CA ASN A 53 -0.23 13.90 4.53
C ASN A 53 -1.21 13.86 5.70
N ASP A 54 -0.67 13.61 6.89
CA ASP A 54 -1.21 13.86 8.23
C ASP A 54 -2.56 14.62 8.24
N ASP A 55 -3.68 13.91 8.06
CA ASP A 55 -5.01 14.46 8.39
C ASP A 55 -6.03 13.33 8.57
N LYS A 56 -6.12 12.87 9.83
CA LYS A 56 -7.21 12.12 10.50
C LYS A 56 -7.16 10.59 10.63
N LYS A 57 -6.79 10.23 11.88
CA LYS A 57 -7.72 9.72 12.92
C LYS A 57 -8.21 8.27 12.75
N GLY A 58 -7.58 7.39 13.53
CA GLY A 58 -8.11 6.05 13.82
C GLY A 58 -7.40 5.32 14.97
N GLU A 59 -6.80 6.03 15.93
CA GLU A 59 -6.49 5.44 17.23
C GLU A 59 -7.83 5.22 17.95
N GLY A 60 -8.31 3.98 17.92
CA GLY A 60 -9.47 3.50 18.66
C GLY A 60 -9.07 2.30 19.47
N GLN A 61 -8.08 2.47 20.35
CA GLN A 61 -7.78 1.53 21.41
C GLN A 61 -8.48 2.03 22.68
N GLU A 62 -9.79 1.86 22.75
CA GLU A 62 -10.50 1.96 24.02
C GLU A 62 -10.61 0.54 24.57
N GLY A 63 -9.71 0.23 25.50
CA GLY A 63 -9.81 -0.94 26.33
C GLY A 63 -11.00 -0.83 27.29
N GLU A 64 -11.57 -1.98 27.60
CA GLU A 64 -12.28 -2.21 28.87
C GLU A 64 -11.56 -3.34 29.60
#